data_AF-A0A956PN49-F1
#
_entry.id   AF-A0A956PN49-F1
#
_cell.length_a   1.000
_cell.length_b   1.000
_cell.length_c   1.000
_cell.angle_alpha   90.00
_cell.angle_beta   90.00
_cell.angle_gamma   90.00
#
_symmetry.space_group_name_H-M   'P 1'
#
loop_
_entity.id
_entity.type
_entity.pdbx_description
1 polymer ?
#
loop_
_entity_poly.entity_id
_entity_poly.type
_entity_poly.pdbx_seq_one_letter_code
_entity_poly.pdbx_strand_id
1 'polypeptide(L)'
;QINLWLPLHEVDSRNSFRFYLDYFDRSIANDSERFAAQDFRGFGNLQPPGAQVYPRALDLPTGTVHDVKMKEGEVLLFSAAHLHQTLANRTQKVRFSLDFRFYLEEHLKAGRGALDPDNRSVGLMTEDYRACG
;
A
#
# COMPACT_ATOMS: atom_id res chain seq x y z
N GLN A 1 0.60 -11.00 1.95
CA GLN A 1 1.63 -10.03 2.39
C GLN A 1 1.12 -9.30 3.61
N ILE A 2 2.01 -9.02 4.56
CA ILE A 2 1.75 -8.13 5.69
C ILE A 2 2.61 -6.87 5.53
N ASN A 3 2.00 -5.72 5.75
CA ASN A 3 2.67 -4.43 5.76
C ASN A 3 2.91 -4.00 7.21
N LEU A 4 4.06 -3.38 7.45
CA LEU A 4 4.38 -2.68 8.68
C LEU A 4 4.68 -1.23 8.31
N TRP A 5 3.97 -0.31 8.95
CA TRP A 5 4.14 1.13 8.76
C TRP A 5 4.44 1.82 10.08
N LEU A 6 5.40 2.72 10.08
CA LEU A 6 5.79 3.51 11.24
C LEU A 6 6.06 4.97 10.84
N PRO A 7 5.45 5.95 11.51
CA PRO A 7 5.74 7.34 11.27
C PRO A 7 6.98 7.78 12.07
N LEU A 8 7.81 8.63 11.48
CA LEU A 8 8.97 9.24 12.13
C LEU A 8 8.61 10.54 12.90
N HIS A 9 7.33 10.78 13.12
CA HIS A 9 6.77 11.87 13.94
C HIS A 9 5.29 11.58 14.22
N GLU A 10 4.66 12.38 15.08
CA GLU A 10 3.21 12.28 15.28
C GLU A 10 2.43 12.60 13.99
N VAL A 11 1.47 11.74 13.66
CA VAL A 11 0.59 11.88 12.49
C VAL A 11 -0.88 11.84 12.90
N ASP A 12 -1.70 12.52 12.11
CA ASP A 12 -3.16 12.46 12.18
C ASP A 12 -3.78 12.59 10.78
N SER A 13 -5.10 12.73 10.71
CA SER A 13 -5.85 12.86 9.45
C SER A 13 -5.39 14.01 8.53
N ARG A 14 -4.59 14.97 9.02
CA ARG A 14 -4.02 16.06 8.21
C ARG A 14 -2.75 15.66 7.46
N ASN A 15 -2.07 14.59 7.87
CA ASN A 15 -0.84 14.13 7.23
C ASN A 15 -0.68 12.61 7.21
N SER A 16 -1.70 11.80 7.47
CA SER A 16 -1.59 10.32 7.51
C SER A 16 -2.22 9.65 6.29
N PHE A 17 -2.78 8.45 6.47
CA PHE A 17 -3.58 7.73 5.49
C PHE A 17 -4.85 7.17 6.14
N ARG A 18 -5.78 6.71 5.31
CA ARG A 18 -7.09 6.19 5.69
C ARG A 18 -7.27 4.76 5.21
N PHE A 19 -7.98 3.95 5.98
CA PHE A 19 -8.55 2.67 5.55
C PHE A 19 -10.05 2.79 5.23
N TYR A 20 -10.51 1.98 4.28
CA TYR A 20 -11.92 1.72 4.01
C TYR A 20 -12.23 0.27 4.42
N LEU A 21 -12.73 0.09 5.64
CA LEU A 21 -12.74 -1.22 6.31
C LEU A 21 -13.72 -2.21 5.67
N ASP A 22 -14.81 -1.71 5.10
CA ASP A 22 -15.86 -2.51 4.45
C ASP A 22 -15.39 -3.16 3.13
N TYR A 23 -14.17 -2.83 2.66
CA TYR A 23 -13.55 -3.38 1.44
C TYR A 23 -12.44 -4.41 1.74
N PHE A 24 -12.38 -4.95 2.96
CA PHE A 24 -11.37 -5.96 3.29
C PHE A 24 -11.54 -7.27 2.50
N ASP A 25 -12.77 -7.70 2.31
CA ASP A 25 -13.17 -8.91 1.57
C ASP A 25 -14.09 -8.60 0.37
N ARG A 26 -14.31 -7.31 0.08
CA ARG A 26 -15.16 -6.82 -0.99
C ARG A 26 -14.34 -6.10 -2.05
N SER A 27 -14.54 -6.47 -3.31
CA SER A 27 -13.90 -5.84 -4.46
C SER A 27 -14.38 -4.41 -4.69
N ILE A 28 -13.50 -3.58 -5.25
CA ILE A 28 -13.82 -2.29 -5.84
C ILE A 28 -13.32 -2.22 -7.29
N ALA A 29 -14.09 -1.57 -8.16
CA ALA A 29 -13.62 -1.31 -9.52
C ALA A 29 -12.33 -0.48 -9.47
N ASN A 30 -11.30 -0.96 -10.14
CA ASN A 30 -9.96 -0.38 -10.15
C ASN A 30 -9.28 -0.59 -11.51
N ASP A 31 -8.17 0.11 -11.75
CA ASP A 31 -7.35 0.01 -12.97
C ASP A 31 -6.06 -0.82 -12.79
N SER A 32 -6.04 -1.77 -11.84
CA SER A 32 -4.84 -2.58 -11.52
C SER A 32 -4.31 -3.42 -12.67
N GLU A 33 -5.13 -3.77 -13.66
CA GLU A 33 -4.67 -4.48 -14.87
C GLU A 33 -3.68 -3.65 -15.70
N ARG A 34 -3.59 -2.33 -15.45
CA ARG A 34 -2.65 -1.43 -16.10
C ARG A 34 -1.30 -1.39 -15.41
N PHE A 35 -1.17 -1.99 -14.23
CA PHE A 35 0.08 -2.02 -13.48
C PHE A 35 0.84 -3.33 -13.75
N ALA A 36 2.09 -3.19 -14.21
CA ALA A 36 3.06 -4.26 -14.30
C ALA A 36 4.28 -3.94 -13.42
N ALA A 37 4.65 -4.87 -12.53
CA ALA A 37 5.77 -4.70 -11.60
C ALA A 37 7.09 -4.38 -12.32
N GLN A 38 7.31 -4.95 -13.51
CA GLN A 38 8.50 -4.70 -14.32
C GLN A 38 8.64 -3.24 -14.77
N ASP A 39 7.53 -2.55 -15.07
CA ASP A 39 7.55 -1.16 -15.54
C ASP A 39 7.82 -0.18 -14.40
N PHE A 40 7.53 -0.60 -13.17
CA PHE A 40 7.83 0.16 -11.96
C PHE A 40 9.32 0.14 -11.59
N ARG A 41 10.09 -0.86 -12.05
CA ARG A 41 11.51 -1.02 -11.72
C ARG A 41 12.33 0.09 -12.34
N GLY A 42 12.73 1.07 -11.52
CA GLY A 42 13.64 2.15 -11.93
C GLY A 42 13.35 3.51 -11.30
N PHE A 43 12.12 3.79 -10.89
CA PHE A 43 11.73 5.08 -10.32
C PHE A 43 11.35 5.03 -8.84
N GLY A 44 10.86 3.88 -8.34
CA GLY A 44 10.26 3.83 -7.01
C GLY A 44 9.10 4.84 -6.88
N ASN A 45 8.98 5.48 -5.72
CA ASN A 45 8.00 6.56 -5.48
C ASN A 45 8.32 7.89 -6.21
N LEU A 46 9.45 7.98 -6.93
CA LEU A 46 9.93 9.21 -7.58
C LEU A 46 9.47 9.33 -9.05
N GLN A 47 8.37 8.69 -9.40
CA GLN A 47 7.82 8.77 -10.75
C GLN A 47 7.41 10.21 -11.09
N PRO A 48 7.71 10.71 -12.30
CA PRO A 48 7.30 12.03 -12.71
C PRO A 48 5.76 12.14 -12.70
N PRO A 49 5.20 13.34 -12.42
CA PRO A 49 3.77 13.57 -12.50
C PRO A 49 3.19 13.10 -13.84
N GLY A 50 2.12 12.30 -13.80
CA GLY A 50 1.50 11.72 -15.00
C GLY A 50 2.08 10.36 -15.43
N ALA A 51 3.20 9.92 -14.86
CA ALA A 51 3.76 8.58 -15.06
C ALA A 51 3.50 7.65 -13.85
N GLN A 52 2.66 8.08 -12.90
CA GLN A 52 2.26 7.26 -11.75
C GLN A 52 1.44 6.05 -12.24
N VAL A 53 2.07 4.88 -12.21
CA VAL A 53 1.44 3.62 -12.64
C VAL A 53 0.67 2.91 -11.53
N TYR A 54 0.64 3.45 -10.31
CA TYR A 54 -0.04 2.79 -9.19
C TYR A 54 -1.53 2.55 -9.48
N PRO A 55 -2.04 1.34 -9.17
CA PRO A 55 -3.47 1.06 -9.25
C PRO A 55 -4.30 2.04 -8.42
N ARG A 56 -5.47 2.43 -8.96
CA ARG A 56 -6.42 3.34 -8.33
C ARG A 56 -7.82 2.75 -8.39
N ALA A 57 -8.60 3.02 -7.35
CA ALA A 57 -10.03 2.82 -7.41
C ALA A 57 -10.65 3.77 -8.46
N LEU A 58 -11.54 3.23 -9.28
CA LEU A 58 -12.33 3.98 -10.26
C LEU A 58 -13.61 4.54 -9.63
N ASP A 59 -14.13 3.83 -8.64
CA ASP A 59 -15.26 4.28 -7.82
C ASP A 59 -14.77 4.93 -6.54
N LEU A 60 -15.55 5.88 -6.01
CA LEU A 60 -15.31 6.44 -4.69
C LEU A 60 -15.63 5.39 -3.61
N PRO A 61 -14.67 4.95 -2.79
CA PRO A 61 -14.97 4.02 -1.71
C PRO A 61 -15.90 4.67 -0.68
N THR A 62 -16.84 3.89 -0.16
CA THR A 62 -17.85 4.35 0.83
C THR A 62 -17.78 3.52 2.12
N GLY A 63 -18.66 3.80 3.09
CA GLY A 63 -18.79 2.99 4.30
C GLY A 63 -17.81 3.37 5.42
N THR A 64 -17.41 2.38 6.21
CA THR A 64 -16.62 2.61 7.42
C THR A 64 -15.19 3.03 7.10
N VAL A 65 -14.82 4.23 7.55
CA VAL A 65 -13.48 4.79 7.37
C VAL A 65 -12.71 4.83 8.68
N HIS A 66 -11.39 4.58 8.60
CA HIS A 66 -10.48 4.77 9.72
C HIS A 66 -9.30 5.65 9.30
N ASP A 67 -9.23 6.87 9.83
CA ASP A 67 -8.07 7.75 9.68
C ASP A 67 -7.01 7.37 10.69
N VAL A 68 -5.82 7.03 10.20
CA VAL A 68 -4.70 6.60 11.05
C VAL A 68 -4.16 7.80 11.83
N LYS A 69 -4.21 7.72 13.16
CA LYS A 69 -3.55 8.64 14.09
C LYS A 69 -2.57 7.86 14.94
N MET A 70 -1.31 8.26 14.94
CA MET A 70 -0.23 7.55 15.61
C MET A 70 0.81 8.53 16.13
N LYS A 71 1.44 8.19 17.25
CA LYS A 71 2.62 8.88 17.77
C LYS A 71 3.87 8.42 17.02
N GLU A 72 4.94 9.19 17.18
CA GLU A 72 6.27 8.82 16.69
C GLU A 72 6.69 7.44 17.22
N GLY A 73 7.18 6.59 16.31
CA GLY A 73 7.69 5.27 16.68
C GLY A 73 6.64 4.20 16.94
N GLU A 74 5.35 4.52 16.90
CA GLU A 74 4.30 3.50 16.93
C GLU A 74 4.30 2.68 15.63
N VAL A 75 3.95 1.40 15.74
CA VAL A 75 3.96 0.46 14.62
C VAL A 75 2.53 0.05 14.29
N LEU A 76 2.14 0.23 13.02
CA LEU A 76 0.90 -0.26 12.47
C LEU A 76 1.18 -1.47 11.58
N LEU A 77 0.58 -2.61 11.94
CA LEU A 77 0.60 -3.82 11.15
C LEU A 77 -0.75 -3.97 10.42
N PHE A 78 -0.73 -4.19 9.11
CA PHE A 78 -1.96 -4.38 8.33
C PHE A 78 -1.76 -5.31 7.14
N SER A 79 -2.83 -6.01 6.74
CA SER A 79 -2.83 -6.83 5.52
C SER A 79 -2.77 -5.96 4.26
N ALA A 80 -2.09 -6.45 3.22
CA ALA A 80 -2.11 -5.82 1.89
C ALA A 80 -3.51 -5.77 1.26
N ALA A 81 -4.47 -6.59 1.74
CA ALA A 81 -5.87 -6.56 1.30
C ALA A 81 -6.67 -5.36 1.84
N HIS A 82 -6.15 -4.60 2.82
CA HIS A 82 -6.86 -3.41 3.28
C HIS A 82 -6.79 -2.32 2.21
N LEU A 83 -7.94 -1.93 1.67
CA LEU A 83 -8.06 -0.74 0.83
C LEU A 83 -7.70 0.51 1.64
N HIS A 84 -6.69 1.24 1.18
CA HIS A 84 -6.19 2.43 1.86
C HIS A 84 -5.80 3.55 0.89
N GLN A 85 -5.81 4.78 1.39
CA GLN A 85 -5.49 5.97 0.63
C GLN A 85 -4.62 6.92 1.45
N THR A 86 -3.52 7.40 0.86
CA THR A 86 -2.75 8.49 1.45
C THR A 86 -3.59 9.78 1.44
N LEU A 87 -3.73 10.41 2.61
CA LEU A 87 -4.44 11.68 2.73
C LEU A 87 -3.52 12.83 2.31
N ALA A 88 -4.12 13.88 1.71
CA ALA A 88 -3.39 15.08 1.35
C ALA A 88 -2.75 15.71 2.60
N ASN A 89 -1.47 16.06 2.50
CA ASN A 89 -0.78 16.74 3.59
C ASN A 89 -1.26 18.19 3.69
N ARG A 90 -2.04 18.49 4.74
CA ARG A 90 -2.59 19.82 5.06
C ARG A 90 -1.78 20.54 6.14
N THR A 91 -0.59 20.04 6.44
CA THR A 91 0.35 20.66 7.39
C THR A 91 1.44 21.42 6.62
N GLN A 92 2.24 22.20 7.35
CA GLN A 92 3.41 22.91 6.80
C GLN A 92 4.70 22.07 6.92
N LYS A 93 4.60 20.77 7.22
CA LYS A 93 5.75 19.89 7.45
C LYS A 93 5.72 18.71 6.50
N VAL A 94 6.89 18.25 6.07
CA VAL A 94 7.02 17.02 5.29
C VAL A 94 6.77 15.81 6.19
N ARG A 95 6.04 14.81 5.67
CA ARG A 95 5.86 13.53 6.36
C ARG A 95 6.96 12.54 5.99
N PHE A 96 7.56 11.90 6.99
CA PHE A 96 8.48 10.79 6.82
C PHE A 96 7.93 9.56 7.54
N SER A 97 8.00 8.42 6.89
CA SER A 97 7.59 7.12 7.42
C SER A 97 8.52 6.03 6.91
N LEU A 98 8.52 4.90 7.62
CA LEU A 98 9.14 3.65 7.18
C LEU A 98 8.06 2.63 6.88
N ASP A 99 8.27 1.91 5.78
CA ASP A 99 7.36 0.90 5.25
C ASP A 99 8.14 -0.40 5.05
N PHE A 100 7.73 -1.47 5.72
CA PHE A 100 8.24 -2.83 5.51
C PHE A 100 7.12 -3.73 4.99
N ARG A 101 7.50 -4.65 4.11
CA ARG A 101 6.58 -5.61 3.50
C ARG A 101 7.13 -7.01 3.70
N PHE A 102 6.32 -7.87 4.31
CA PHE A 102 6.67 -9.25 4.62
C PHE A 102 5.81 -10.19 3.80
N TYR A 103 6.46 -11.21 3.24
CA TYR A 103 5.83 -12.35 2.59
C TYR A 103 6.61 -13.62 2.96
N LEU A 104 5.96 -14.77 2.85
CA LEU A 104 6.62 -16.06 3.02
C LEU A 104 7.01 -16.59 1.65
N GLU A 105 8.29 -16.84 1.44
CA GLU A 105 8.82 -17.37 0.18
C GLU A 105 8.23 -18.75 -0.15
N GLU A 106 8.01 -19.59 0.87
CA GLU A 106 7.35 -20.89 0.73
C GLU A 106 5.92 -20.77 0.19
N HIS A 107 5.16 -19.77 0.64
CA HIS A 107 3.80 -19.52 0.16
C HIS A 107 3.81 -19.07 -1.29
N LEU A 108 4.76 -18.20 -1.65
CA LEU A 108 4.95 -17.75 -3.03
C LEU A 108 5.26 -18.93 -3.96
N LYS A 109 6.22 -19.80 -3.59
CA LYS A 109 6.58 -21.00 -4.35
C LYS A 109 5.43 -22.00 -4.47
N ALA A 110 4.59 -22.10 -3.44
CA ALA A 110 3.44 -22.98 -3.40
C ALA A 110 2.16 -22.37 -4.02
N GLY A 111 2.21 -21.13 -4.55
CA GLY A 111 1.05 -20.43 -5.08
C GLY A 111 -0.05 -20.17 -4.02
N ARG A 112 0.33 -20.04 -2.75
CA ARG A 112 -0.58 -19.78 -1.63
C ARG A 112 -0.61 -18.29 -1.31
N GLY A 113 -1.81 -17.74 -1.19
CA GLY A 113 -2.04 -16.34 -0.85
C GLY A 113 -3.32 -16.17 -0.07
N ALA A 114 -3.49 -14.98 0.51
CA ALA A 114 -4.81 -14.54 0.94
C ALA A 114 -5.72 -14.38 -0.29
N LEU A 115 -7.03 -14.37 -0.07
CA LEU A 115 -7.99 -14.01 -1.12
C LEU A 115 -7.66 -12.61 -1.63
N ASP A 116 -7.64 -12.47 -2.95
CA ASP A 116 -7.43 -11.22 -3.66
C ASP A 116 -8.73 -10.87 -4.40
N PRO A 117 -9.52 -9.92 -3.89
CA PRO A 117 -10.86 -9.67 -4.40
C PRO A 117 -10.86 -8.94 -5.75
N ASP A 118 -9.80 -8.18 -6.08
CA ASP A 118 -9.85 -7.25 -7.21
C ASP A 118 -8.52 -6.83 -7.85
N ASN A 119 -7.38 -7.38 -7.44
CA ASN A 119 -6.11 -7.03 -8.06
C ASN A 119 -5.80 -7.91 -9.28
N ARG A 120 -5.59 -7.22 -10.41
CA ARG A 120 -5.25 -7.77 -11.73
C ARG A 120 -3.85 -7.34 -12.20
N SER A 121 -3.03 -6.80 -11.30
CA SER A 121 -1.64 -6.45 -11.56
C SER A 121 -0.82 -7.67 -11.97
N VAL A 122 0.24 -7.44 -12.74
CA VAL A 122 1.14 -8.51 -13.17
C VAL A 122 2.57 -8.33 -12.68
N GLY A 123 3.26 -9.45 -12.46
CA GLY A 123 4.65 -9.49 -12.01
C GLY A 123 4.81 -9.36 -10.49
N LEU A 124 6.04 -9.55 -10.03
CA LEU A 124 6.42 -9.48 -8.63
C LEU A 124 7.56 -8.48 -8.45
N MET A 125 7.51 -7.73 -7.34
CA MET A 125 8.60 -6.85 -6.92
C MET A 125 9.66 -7.59 -6.06
N THR A 126 9.55 -8.91 -5.93
CA THR A 126 10.37 -9.72 -5.01
C THR A 126 11.81 -9.88 -5.47
N GLU A 127 12.06 -9.77 -6.78
CA GLU A 127 13.39 -9.96 -7.38
C GLU A 127 14.39 -8.84 -7.02
N ASP A 128 13.90 -7.68 -6.58
CA ASP A 128 14.73 -6.54 -6.16
C ASP A 128 15.25 -6.71 -4.72
N TYR A 129 14.69 -7.65 -3.95
CA TYR A 129 15.14 -7.93 -2.58
C TYR A 129 16.34 -8.88 -2.64
N ARG A 130 17.53 -8.34 -2.36
CA ARG A 130 18.73 -9.17 -2.21
C ARG A 130 18.63 -9.96 -0.90
N ALA A 131 18.82 -11.27 -0.99
CA ALA A 131 19.12 -12.06 0.20
C ALA A 131 20.39 -11.48 0.86
N CYS A 132 20.33 -11.20 2.17
CA CYS A 132 21.54 -10.97 2.94
C CYS A 132 22.29 -12.31 3.02
N GLY A 133 23.34 -12.44 2.22
CA GLY A 133 24.33 -13.52 2.31
C GLY A 133 25.51 -13.12 3.19
#